data_AF-A0A3M7D1H0-F1
#
_entry.id   AF-A0A3M7D1H0-F1
#
_cell.length_a   1.000
_cell.length_b   1.000
_cell.length_c   1.000
_cell.angle_alpha   90.00
_cell.angle_beta   90.00
_cell.angle_gamma   90.00
#
_symmetry.space_group_name_H-M   'P 1'
#
loop_
_entity.id
_entity.type
_entity.pdbx_description
1 polymer ?
#
loop_
_entity_poly.entity_id
_entity_poly.type
_entity_poly.pdbx_seq_one_letter_code
_entity_poly.pdbx_strand_id
1 'polypeptide(L)'
;MLTISCVVIVVFSKTDIVNATTTLNPAIIIPFVGTTTDALVGGVICQYSGGVNARLAIPIIVSSYMICGLGFFVAILIWAAYFVKLMNSGLPPPHLTPSLIMLVGPAGQTAAALQVLGTAAKTYFGAYDKGTFLQTQAGEMLATVGVMLGLFVIGIGLLFAIFSVYIILETAFKRQHKYTLIWWSTIFPMATVNTSFIEFGNEMDSPTFRTLATIFFLLLLIDYILNWIFTIRDIWLGKLLNGPRSERPPTGRMKGQ
;
A
#
# COMPACT_ATOMS: atom_id res chain seq x y z
N MET A 1 -34.33 -6.06 -4.98
CA MET A 1 -33.25 -5.05 -4.90
C MET A 1 -32.22 -5.60 -3.92
N LEU A 2 -31.04 -5.99 -4.41
CA LEU A 2 -29.96 -6.49 -3.56
C LEU A 2 -29.15 -5.26 -3.10
N THR A 3 -29.32 -4.86 -1.84
CA THR A 3 -28.54 -3.76 -1.26
C THR A 3 -27.13 -4.28 -0.96
N ILE A 4 -26.14 -3.88 -1.77
CA ILE A 4 -24.74 -4.13 -1.46
C ILE A 4 -24.33 -3.13 -0.37
N SER A 5 -24.28 -3.58 0.87
CA SER A 5 -23.71 -2.80 1.96
C SER A 5 -22.19 -2.99 1.98
N CYS A 6 -21.43 -1.96 1.60
CA CYS A 6 -19.99 -1.91 1.86
C CYS A 6 -19.79 -1.58 3.34
N VAL A 7 -19.21 -2.51 4.10
CA VAL A 7 -18.81 -2.28 5.48
C VAL A 7 -17.32 -1.93 5.47
N VAL A 8 -17.01 -0.63 5.67
CA VAL A 8 -15.63 -0.19 5.93
C VAL A 8 -15.39 -0.36 7.43
N ILE A 9 -14.65 -1.40 7.81
CA ILE A 9 -14.22 -1.58 9.20
C ILE A 9 -13.01 -0.67 9.44
N VAL A 10 -13.25 0.46 10.10
CA VAL A 10 -12.17 1.34 10.55
C VAL A 10 -11.56 0.76 11.82
N VAL A 11 -10.38 0.15 11.68
CA VAL A 11 -9.62 -0.37 12.82
C VAL A 11 -8.78 0.76 13.41
N PHE A 12 -9.12 1.20 14.62
CA PHE A 12 -8.28 2.11 15.39
C PHE A 12 -7.16 1.32 16.07
N SER A 13 -5.93 1.46 15.59
CA SER A 13 -4.74 0.94 16.26
C SER A 13 -4.14 2.04 17.13
N LYS A 14 -4.10 1.84 18.46
CA LYS A 14 -3.30 2.67 19.35
C LYS A 14 -1.89 2.10 19.40
N THR A 15 -0.92 2.86 18.90
CA THR A 15 0.50 2.52 18.97
C THR A 15 1.20 3.57 19.81
N ASP A 16 1.80 3.17 20.92
CA ASP A 16 2.60 4.08 21.75
C ASP A 16 3.96 4.29 21.08
N ILE A 17 4.11 5.41 20.37
CA ILE A 17 5.35 5.77 19.69
C ILE A 17 6.20 6.61 20.66
N VAL A 18 6.96 5.93 21.50
CA VAL A 18 7.98 6.56 22.34
C VAL A 18 9.31 6.53 21.58
N ASN A 19 9.99 7.68 21.45
CA ASN A 19 11.24 7.83 20.70
C ASN A 19 11.14 7.44 19.21
N ALA A 20 10.20 8.04 18.47
CA ALA A 20 10.00 7.79 17.04
C ALA A 20 11.30 7.90 16.19
N THR A 21 12.27 8.70 16.64
CA THR A 21 13.57 8.87 15.98
C THR A 21 14.44 7.62 15.99
N THR A 22 14.14 6.64 16.85
CA THR A 22 14.92 5.39 16.98
C THR A 22 14.08 4.13 16.77
N THR A 23 12.80 4.13 17.13
CA THR A 23 11.96 2.92 17.18
C THR A 23 10.96 2.77 16.03
N LEU A 24 10.86 3.74 15.12
CA LEU A 24 9.82 3.75 14.09
C LEU A 24 9.97 2.58 13.11
N ASN A 25 8.94 1.73 13.05
CA ASN A 25 8.84 0.60 12.14
C ASN A 25 8.05 1.00 10.88
N PRO A 26 8.52 0.70 9.64
CA PRO A 26 7.79 0.97 8.41
C PRO A 26 6.34 0.46 8.40
N ALA A 27 6.04 -0.61 9.15
CA ALA A 27 4.70 -1.19 9.24
C ALA A 27 3.62 -0.22 9.76
N ILE A 28 4.01 0.89 10.42
CA ILE A 28 3.07 1.93 10.84
C ILE A 28 2.27 2.53 9.67
N ILE A 29 2.80 2.43 8.45
CA ILE A 29 2.18 2.99 7.25
C ILE A 29 1.00 2.16 6.74
N ILE A 30 0.92 0.87 7.12
CA ILE A 30 -0.02 -0.12 6.55
C ILE A 30 -1.50 0.32 6.64
N PRO A 31 -2.02 0.82 7.78
CA PRO A 31 -3.41 1.24 7.87
C PRO A 31 -3.78 2.34 6.87
N PHE A 32 -2.85 3.25 6.58
CA PHE A 32 -3.04 4.37 5.66
C PHE A 32 -2.91 3.97 4.19
N VAL A 33 -2.24 2.86 3.94
CA VAL A 33 -2.33 2.18 2.64
C VAL A 33 -3.69 1.50 2.50
N GLY A 34 -4.25 0.96 3.59
CA GLY A 34 -5.60 0.43 3.62
C GLY A 34 -6.65 1.47 3.18
N THR A 35 -6.53 2.71 3.67
CA THR A 35 -7.47 3.79 3.30
C THR A 35 -7.36 4.17 1.82
N THR A 36 -6.16 4.27 1.25
CA THR A 36 -6.01 4.54 -0.20
C THR A 36 -6.45 3.34 -1.05
N THR A 37 -6.34 2.12 -0.51
CA THR A 37 -6.88 0.91 -1.15
C THR A 37 -8.40 0.95 -1.20
N ASP A 38 -9.05 1.30 -0.08
CA ASP A 38 -10.49 1.45 0.00
C ASP A 38 -11.01 2.53 -0.98
N ALA A 39 -10.28 3.64 -1.10
CA ALA A 39 -10.60 4.69 -2.07
C ALA A 39 -10.51 4.20 -3.53
N LEU A 40 -9.48 3.44 -3.89
CA LEU A 40 -9.39 2.81 -5.22
C LEU A 40 -10.57 1.87 -5.46
N VAL A 41 -10.90 1.03 -4.47
CA VAL A 41 -12.02 0.08 -4.55
C VAL A 41 -13.34 0.82 -4.76
N GLY A 42 -13.57 1.97 -4.13
CA GLY A 42 -14.74 2.81 -4.40
C GLY A 42 -14.85 3.21 -5.87
N GLY A 43 -13.74 3.58 -6.51
CA GLY A 43 -13.70 3.84 -7.95
C GLY A 43 -13.98 2.60 -8.81
N VAL A 44 -13.44 1.43 -8.43
CA VAL A 44 -13.69 0.15 -9.11
C VAL A 44 -15.17 -0.25 -9.00
N ILE A 45 -15.79 -0.09 -7.83
CA ILE A 45 -17.22 -0.37 -7.61
C ILE A 45 -18.06 0.49 -8.56
N CYS A 46 -17.75 1.78 -8.69
CA CYS A 46 -18.46 2.67 -9.59
C CYS A 46 -18.33 2.22 -11.06
N GLN A 47 -17.17 1.75 -11.49
CA GLN A 47 -16.94 1.41 -12.90
C GLN A 47 -17.43 0.02 -13.30
N TYR A 48 -17.33 -0.97 -12.41
CA TYR A 48 -17.50 -2.39 -12.78
C TYR A 48 -18.66 -3.08 -12.08
N SER A 49 -19.32 -2.46 -11.10
CA SER A 49 -20.47 -3.07 -10.42
C SER A 49 -21.77 -2.86 -11.19
N GLY A 50 -22.55 -3.93 -11.35
CA GLY A 50 -23.86 -3.86 -11.99
C GLY A 50 -24.89 -3.07 -11.15
N GLY A 51 -25.64 -2.18 -11.80
CA GLY A 51 -26.76 -1.46 -11.17
C GLY A 51 -26.35 -0.21 -10.38
N VAL A 52 -25.08 0.18 -10.40
CA VAL A 52 -24.65 1.49 -9.86
C VAL A 52 -25.13 2.59 -10.80
N ASN A 53 -26.01 3.46 -10.31
CA ASN A 53 -26.43 4.67 -11.00
C ASN A 53 -25.73 5.90 -10.40
N ALA A 54 -25.86 7.06 -11.06
CA ALA A 54 -25.22 8.30 -10.61
C ALA A 54 -25.53 8.64 -9.14
N ARG A 55 -26.77 8.45 -8.68
CA ARG A 55 -27.16 8.74 -7.28
C ARG A 55 -26.42 7.89 -6.25
N LEU A 56 -26.06 6.65 -6.60
CA LEU A 56 -25.26 5.76 -5.76
C LEU A 56 -23.75 6.03 -5.93
N ALA A 57 -23.30 6.33 -7.14
CA ALA A 57 -21.89 6.56 -7.44
C ALA A 57 -21.33 7.84 -6.79
N ILE A 58 -22.09 8.94 -6.80
CA ILE A 58 -21.61 10.23 -6.24
C ILE A 58 -21.11 10.11 -4.79
N PRO A 59 -21.88 9.60 -3.81
CA PRO A 59 -21.39 9.49 -2.44
C PRO A 59 -20.16 8.59 -2.33
N ILE A 60 -20.09 7.49 -3.09
CA ILE A 60 -18.93 6.59 -3.12
C ILE A 60 -17.68 7.34 -3.62
N ILE A 61 -17.79 8.08 -4.73
CA ILE A 61 -16.67 8.83 -5.31
C ILE A 61 -16.19 9.90 -4.33
N VAL A 62 -17.11 10.68 -3.76
CA VAL A 62 -16.77 11.79 -2.84
C VAL A 62 -16.12 11.26 -1.56
N SER A 63 -16.69 10.23 -0.92
CA SER A 63 -16.08 9.64 0.29
C SER A 63 -14.72 9.01 -0.02
N SER A 64 -14.57 8.39 -1.19
CA SER A 64 -13.30 7.78 -1.61
C SER A 64 -12.20 8.82 -1.80
N TYR A 65 -12.49 9.99 -2.39
CA TYR A 65 -11.51 11.09 -2.45
C TYR A 65 -11.10 11.57 -1.04
N MET A 66 -12.04 11.67 -0.10
CA MET A 66 -11.74 12.07 1.29
C MET A 66 -10.83 11.06 2.00
N ILE A 67 -11.14 9.75 1.87
CA ILE A 67 -10.37 8.67 2.50
C ILE A 67 -8.99 8.50 1.80
N CYS A 68 -8.92 8.72 0.47
CA CYS A 68 -7.66 8.79 -0.25
C CYS A 68 -6.76 9.91 0.29
N GLY A 69 -7.33 11.11 0.49
CA GLY A 69 -6.64 12.25 1.08
C GLY A 69 -6.10 11.94 2.48
N LEU A 70 -6.93 11.33 3.34
CA LEU A 70 -6.51 10.89 4.68
C LEU A 70 -5.26 10.00 4.62
N GLY A 71 -5.29 8.95 3.79
CA GLY A 71 -4.17 8.03 3.67
C GLY A 71 -2.91 8.70 3.12
N PHE A 72 -3.06 9.53 2.09
CA PHE A 72 -1.94 10.23 1.46
C PHE A 72 -1.26 11.24 2.40
N PHE A 73 -2.02 12.12 3.05
CA PHE A 73 -1.44 13.14 3.93
C PHE A 73 -0.78 12.52 5.17
N VAL A 74 -1.35 11.44 5.73
CA VAL A 74 -0.68 10.74 6.83
C VAL A 74 0.57 9.99 6.35
N ALA A 75 0.57 9.43 5.14
CA ALA A 75 1.77 8.84 4.56
C ALA A 75 2.91 9.86 4.42
N ILE A 76 2.62 11.12 4.06
CA ILE A 76 3.61 12.21 4.03
C ILE A 76 4.26 12.40 5.41
N LEU A 77 3.45 12.45 6.47
CA LEU A 77 3.97 12.59 7.84
C LEU A 77 4.84 11.40 8.25
N ILE A 78 4.44 10.18 7.87
CA ILE A 78 5.20 8.96 8.16
C ILE A 78 6.51 8.93 7.36
N TRP A 79 6.49 9.29 6.08
CA TRP A 79 7.72 9.38 5.26
C TRP A 79 8.70 10.38 5.86
N ALA A 80 8.22 11.55 6.26
CA ALA A 80 9.07 12.57 6.92
C ALA A 80 9.66 12.04 8.23
N ALA A 81 8.84 11.45 9.10
CA ALA A 81 9.30 10.87 10.36
C ALA A 81 10.30 9.72 10.14
N TYR A 82 10.06 8.88 9.14
CA TYR A 82 10.95 7.77 8.80
C TYR A 82 12.29 8.26 8.23
N PHE A 83 12.27 9.33 7.43
CA PHE A 83 13.49 9.96 6.94
C PHE A 83 14.35 10.48 8.11
N VAL A 84 13.73 11.13 9.10
CA VAL A 84 14.42 11.54 10.34
C VAL A 84 14.95 10.35 11.13
N LYS A 85 14.19 9.25 11.20
CA LYS A 85 14.68 8.00 11.83
C LYS A 85 15.91 7.44 11.12
N LEU A 86 15.92 7.44 9.79
CA LEU A 86 17.06 6.96 9.01
C LEU A 86 18.31 7.83 9.22
N MET A 87 18.14 9.16 9.29
CA MET A 87 19.27 10.07 9.57
C MET A 87 19.88 9.88 10.96
N ASN A 88 19.05 9.59 11.98
CA ASN A 88 19.53 9.46 13.35
C ASN A 88 20.00 8.05 13.73
N SER A 89 19.33 7.01 13.22
CA SER A 89 19.53 5.62 13.64
C SER A 89 20.01 4.69 12.54
N GLY A 90 20.14 5.20 11.31
CA GLY A 90 20.56 4.41 10.15
C GLY A 90 19.53 3.40 9.66
N LEU A 91 20.01 2.49 8.80
CA LEU A 91 19.23 1.44 8.17
C LEU A 91 18.73 0.39 9.17
N PRO A 92 17.59 -0.27 8.91
CA PRO A 92 17.16 -1.39 9.72
C PRO A 92 18.18 -2.56 9.64
N PRO A 93 18.22 -3.44 10.66
CA PRO A 93 19.01 -4.68 10.61
C PRO A 93 18.74 -5.50 9.33
N PRO A 94 19.72 -6.28 8.82
CA PRO A 94 19.61 -7.02 7.57
C PRO A 94 18.30 -7.79 7.36
N HIS A 95 17.84 -8.53 8.38
CA HIS A 95 16.62 -9.35 8.33
C HIS A 95 15.31 -8.54 8.27
N LEU A 96 15.35 -7.24 8.56
CA LEU A 96 14.23 -6.31 8.47
C LEU A 96 14.29 -5.44 7.21
N THR A 97 15.39 -5.44 6.45
CA THR A 97 15.51 -4.59 5.24
C THR A 97 14.39 -4.78 4.21
N PRO A 98 13.75 -5.96 4.02
CA PRO A 98 12.60 -6.06 3.11
C PRO A 98 11.41 -5.19 3.53
N SER A 99 11.27 -4.86 4.82
CA SER A 99 10.18 -4.01 5.30
C SER A 99 10.27 -2.57 4.80
N LEU A 100 11.42 -2.14 4.26
CA LEU A 100 11.56 -0.81 3.66
C LEU A 100 10.62 -0.61 2.46
N ILE A 101 10.31 -1.70 1.73
CA ILE A 101 9.37 -1.68 0.61
C ILE A 101 7.96 -1.27 1.05
N MET A 102 7.58 -1.44 2.32
CA MET A 102 6.29 -0.97 2.83
C MET A 102 6.07 0.54 2.60
N LEU A 103 7.15 1.33 2.56
CA LEU A 103 7.09 2.78 2.33
C LEU A 103 6.63 3.13 0.91
N VAL A 104 6.71 2.20 -0.04
CA VAL A 104 6.28 2.39 -1.44
C VAL A 104 4.75 2.40 -1.55
N GLY A 105 4.09 1.60 -0.72
CA GLY A 105 2.68 1.23 -0.84
C GLY A 105 1.73 2.42 -0.97
N PRO A 106 1.81 3.46 -0.10
CA PRO A 106 0.88 4.57 -0.15
C PRO A 106 0.99 5.38 -1.44
N ALA A 107 2.19 5.53 -1.99
CA ALA A 107 2.39 6.31 -3.22
C ALA A 107 1.73 5.63 -4.42
N GLY A 108 2.04 4.35 -4.65
CA GLY A 108 1.42 3.59 -5.73
C GLY A 108 -0.09 3.50 -5.60
N GLN A 109 -0.59 3.27 -4.38
CA GLN A 109 -2.02 3.10 -4.16
C GLN A 109 -2.79 4.42 -4.29
N THR A 110 -2.22 5.53 -3.81
CA THR A 110 -2.81 6.86 -4.00
C THR A 110 -2.86 7.21 -5.48
N ALA A 111 -1.77 6.98 -6.23
CA ALA A 111 -1.72 7.28 -7.65
C ALA A 111 -2.77 6.49 -8.43
N ALA A 112 -2.91 5.19 -8.15
CA ALA A 112 -3.94 4.36 -8.77
C ALA A 112 -5.36 4.80 -8.35
N ALA A 113 -5.59 5.13 -7.07
CA ALA A 113 -6.88 5.59 -6.59
C ALA A 113 -7.34 6.88 -7.30
N LEU A 114 -6.44 7.85 -7.49
CA LEU A 114 -6.77 9.11 -8.15
C LEU A 114 -7.16 8.93 -9.62
N GLN A 115 -6.48 8.05 -10.35
CA GLN A 115 -6.80 7.69 -11.75
C GLN A 115 -8.18 7.03 -11.85
N VAL A 116 -8.40 5.96 -11.07
CA VAL A 116 -9.65 5.19 -11.07
C VAL A 116 -10.84 6.05 -10.59
N LEU A 117 -10.65 6.90 -9.59
CA LEU A 117 -11.70 7.84 -9.13
C LEU A 117 -11.97 8.94 -10.15
N GLY A 118 -10.95 9.44 -10.86
CA GLY A 118 -11.12 10.39 -11.94
C GLY A 118 -11.95 9.83 -13.08
N THR A 119 -11.68 8.58 -13.49
CA THR A 119 -12.48 7.86 -14.49
C THR A 119 -13.92 7.62 -14.03
N ALA A 120 -14.12 7.28 -12.75
CA ALA A 120 -15.47 7.17 -12.18
C ALA A 120 -16.21 8.53 -12.18
N ALA A 121 -15.53 9.62 -11.83
CA ALA A 121 -16.11 10.97 -11.84
C ALA A 121 -16.53 11.39 -13.26
N LYS A 122 -15.65 11.18 -14.26
CA LYS A 122 -15.96 11.42 -15.68
C LYS A 122 -17.21 10.66 -16.14
N THR A 123 -17.40 9.44 -15.64
CA THR A 123 -18.54 8.58 -16.02
C THR A 123 -19.86 9.06 -15.42
N TYR A 124 -19.88 9.47 -14.14
CA TYR A 124 -21.13 9.69 -13.42
C TYR A 124 -21.52 11.14 -13.18
N PHE A 125 -20.58 12.09 -13.20
CA PHE A 125 -20.88 13.49 -12.86
C PHE A 125 -21.87 14.12 -13.86
N GLY A 126 -21.70 13.85 -15.16
CA GLY A 126 -22.61 14.36 -16.18
C GLY A 126 -24.03 13.79 -16.10
N ALA A 127 -24.18 12.55 -15.65
CA ALA A 127 -25.50 11.94 -15.42
C ALA A 127 -26.16 12.43 -14.13
N TYR A 128 -25.38 12.89 -13.15
CA TYR A 128 -25.91 13.47 -11.91
C TYR A 128 -26.35 14.92 -12.11
N ASP A 129 -25.50 15.73 -12.72
CA ASP A 129 -25.72 17.13 -13.11
C ASP A 129 -26.40 17.99 -12.02
N LYS A 130 -25.69 18.16 -10.88
CA LYS A 130 -26.18 18.97 -9.75
C LYS A 130 -25.10 19.89 -9.19
N GLY A 131 -25.54 21.06 -8.72
CA GLY A 131 -24.67 22.07 -8.13
C GLY A 131 -23.66 22.60 -9.16
N THR A 132 -22.54 23.12 -8.67
CA THR A 132 -21.47 23.69 -9.51
C THR A 132 -20.31 22.72 -9.76
N PHE A 133 -20.16 21.68 -8.94
CA PHE A 133 -19.02 20.76 -9.00
C PHE A 133 -19.37 19.38 -9.58
N LEU A 134 -20.59 18.86 -9.37
CA LEU A 134 -20.98 17.53 -9.85
C LEU A 134 -21.60 17.63 -11.24
N GLN A 135 -20.82 18.15 -12.19
CA GLN A 135 -21.16 18.39 -13.59
C GLN A 135 -20.16 17.69 -14.52
N THR A 136 -20.54 17.48 -15.78
CA THR A 136 -19.72 16.81 -16.80
C THR A 136 -18.29 17.36 -16.88
N GLN A 137 -18.15 18.69 -16.98
CA GLN A 137 -16.86 19.36 -17.13
C GLN A 137 -15.91 19.08 -15.96
N ALA A 138 -16.44 19.05 -14.74
CA ALA A 138 -15.66 18.75 -13.55
C ALA A 138 -15.24 17.28 -13.50
N GLY A 139 -16.10 16.35 -13.94
CA GLY A 139 -15.74 14.94 -14.07
C GLY A 139 -14.59 14.71 -15.06
N GLU A 140 -14.63 15.35 -16.22
CA GLU A 140 -13.54 15.30 -17.22
C GLU A 140 -12.23 15.91 -16.69
N MET A 141 -12.34 17.02 -15.96
CA MET A 141 -11.19 17.65 -15.31
C MET A 141 -10.58 16.73 -14.25
N LEU A 142 -11.40 16.09 -13.42
CA LEU A 142 -10.93 15.15 -12.39
C LEU A 142 -10.22 13.92 -12.99
N ALA A 143 -10.68 13.41 -14.14
CA ALA A 143 -9.94 12.36 -14.85
C ALA A 143 -8.54 12.82 -15.25
N THR A 144 -8.44 13.98 -15.90
CA THR A 144 -7.15 14.56 -16.33
C THR A 144 -6.22 14.85 -15.14
N VAL A 145 -6.75 15.47 -14.09
CA VAL A 145 -6.00 15.79 -12.87
C VAL A 145 -5.61 14.51 -12.11
N GLY A 146 -6.44 13.48 -12.15
CA GLY A 146 -6.15 12.16 -11.58
C GLY A 146 -4.88 11.56 -12.15
N VAL A 147 -4.73 11.58 -13.48
CA VAL A 147 -3.51 11.13 -14.17
C VAL A 147 -2.30 11.97 -13.76
N MET A 148 -2.45 13.30 -13.79
CA MET A 148 -1.38 14.25 -13.47
C MET A 148 -0.88 14.08 -12.03
N LEU A 149 -1.80 14.00 -11.06
CA LEU A 149 -1.46 13.77 -9.66
C LEU A 149 -0.92 12.36 -9.45
N GLY A 150 -1.41 11.36 -10.18
CA GLY A 150 -0.83 10.02 -10.21
C GLY A 150 0.65 10.06 -10.57
N LEU A 151 1.00 10.73 -11.68
CA LEU A 151 2.40 10.89 -12.12
C LEU A 151 3.25 11.64 -11.10
N PHE A 152 2.68 12.63 -10.43
CA PHE A 152 3.39 13.37 -9.39
C PHE A 152 3.66 12.50 -8.15
N VAL A 153 2.62 11.80 -7.66
CA VAL A 153 2.70 10.99 -6.45
C VAL A 153 3.55 9.74 -6.67
N ILE A 154 3.52 9.12 -7.85
CA ILE A 154 4.32 7.91 -8.10
C ILE A 154 5.83 8.18 -7.99
N GLY A 155 6.27 9.42 -8.18
CA GLY A 155 7.67 9.82 -8.04
C GLY A 155 8.27 9.48 -6.67
N ILE A 156 7.54 9.75 -5.56
CA ILE A 156 8.04 9.38 -4.22
C ILE A 156 8.01 7.86 -4.00
N GLY A 157 7.05 7.16 -4.62
CA GLY A 157 7.00 5.70 -4.62
C GLY A 157 8.21 5.07 -5.29
N LEU A 158 8.61 5.59 -6.45
CA LEU A 158 9.80 5.14 -7.17
C LEU A 158 11.09 5.44 -6.40
N LEU A 159 11.18 6.58 -5.73
CA LEU A 159 12.30 6.90 -4.84
C LEU A 159 12.46 5.83 -3.75
N PHE A 160 11.39 5.51 -3.02
CA PHE A 160 11.46 4.49 -1.98
C PHE A 160 11.65 3.08 -2.54
N ALA A 161 11.12 2.78 -3.74
CA ALA A 161 11.31 1.49 -4.39
C ALA A 161 12.78 1.27 -4.76
N ILE A 162 13.40 2.25 -5.44
CA ILE A 162 14.81 2.21 -5.83
C ILE A 162 15.70 2.13 -4.58
N PHE A 163 15.43 2.97 -3.58
CA PHE A 163 16.16 2.96 -2.31
C PHE A 163 16.07 1.59 -1.62
N SER A 164 14.87 1.04 -1.47
CA SER A 164 14.66 -0.23 -0.78
C SER A 164 15.28 -1.40 -1.54
N VAL A 165 15.12 -1.46 -2.86
CA VAL A 165 15.76 -2.48 -3.71
C VAL A 165 17.28 -2.39 -3.60
N TYR A 166 17.86 -1.20 -3.64
CA TYR A 166 19.30 -1.01 -3.47
C TYR A 166 19.79 -1.58 -2.13
N ILE A 167 19.13 -1.25 -1.02
CA ILE A 167 19.51 -1.77 0.32
C ILE A 167 19.34 -3.28 0.42
N ILE A 168 18.26 -3.84 -0.15
CA ILE A 168 18.03 -5.28 -0.19
C ILE A 168 19.14 -5.97 -1.00
N LEU A 169 19.50 -5.44 -2.17
CA LEU A 169 20.57 -6.00 -3.00
C LEU A 169 21.93 -5.91 -2.30
N GLU A 170 22.26 -4.76 -1.69
CA GLU A 170 23.50 -4.59 -0.93
C GLU A 170 23.60 -5.63 0.20
N THR A 171 22.51 -5.83 0.95
CA THR A 171 22.43 -6.82 2.04
C THR A 171 22.55 -8.25 1.50
N ALA A 172 22.04 -8.51 0.30
CA ALA A 172 22.18 -9.79 -0.39
C ALA A 172 23.62 -10.07 -0.81
N PHE A 173 24.31 -9.08 -1.39
CA PHE A 173 25.72 -9.19 -1.76
C PHE A 173 26.63 -9.47 -0.56
N LYS A 174 26.31 -8.90 0.60
CA LYS A 174 27.01 -9.17 1.86
C LYS A 174 26.64 -10.54 2.48
N ARG A 175 25.73 -11.31 1.87
CA ARG A 175 25.20 -12.60 2.37
C ARG A 175 24.61 -12.51 3.77
N GLN A 176 23.99 -11.37 4.10
CA GLN A 176 23.44 -11.11 5.43
C GLN A 176 21.93 -11.40 5.53
N HIS A 177 21.29 -11.75 4.41
CA HIS A 177 19.88 -12.11 4.41
C HIS A 177 19.63 -13.48 5.02
N LYS A 178 18.60 -13.52 5.85
CA LYS A 178 17.92 -14.75 6.25
C LYS A 178 16.45 -14.58 5.88
N TYR A 179 15.84 -15.66 5.40
CA TYR A 179 14.41 -15.66 5.16
C TYR A 179 13.67 -15.45 6.48
N THR A 180 12.67 -14.58 6.45
CA THR A 180 11.73 -14.29 7.52
C THR A 180 10.38 -14.01 6.86
N LEU A 181 9.28 -14.10 7.62
CA LEU A 181 7.96 -13.77 7.08
C LEU A 181 7.83 -12.29 6.64
N ILE A 182 8.78 -11.42 7.00
CA ILE A 182 8.80 -10.02 6.58
C ILE A 182 8.98 -9.89 5.07
N TRP A 183 9.53 -10.89 4.38
CA TRP A 183 9.59 -10.88 2.92
C TRP A 183 8.21 -10.81 2.26
N TRP A 184 7.13 -11.24 2.92
CA TRP A 184 5.77 -11.02 2.42
C TRP A 184 5.39 -9.54 2.29
N SER A 185 6.08 -8.65 3.00
CA SER A 185 5.82 -7.21 2.94
C SER A 185 6.25 -6.54 1.64
N THR A 186 7.01 -7.22 0.78
CA THR A 186 7.46 -6.67 -0.51
C THR A 186 6.37 -6.72 -1.58
N ILE A 187 5.44 -7.68 -1.47
CA ILE A 187 4.47 -7.99 -2.52
C ILE A 187 3.47 -6.87 -2.71
N PHE A 188 2.70 -6.55 -1.66
CA PHE A 188 1.60 -5.59 -1.78
C PHE A 188 2.08 -4.19 -2.19
N PRO A 189 3.11 -3.57 -1.57
CA PRO A 189 3.55 -2.23 -1.93
C PRO A 189 4.06 -2.09 -3.37
N MET A 190 4.74 -3.11 -3.88
CA MET A 190 5.17 -3.11 -5.28
C MET A 190 3.99 -3.36 -6.23
N ALA A 191 3.00 -4.15 -5.82
CA ALA A 191 1.77 -4.32 -6.57
C ALA A 191 0.99 -3.01 -6.70
N THR A 192 1.01 -2.11 -5.70
CA THR A 192 0.32 -0.82 -5.82
C THR A 192 0.94 0.08 -6.90
N VAL A 193 2.27 0.08 -7.03
CA VAL A 193 2.96 0.77 -8.14
C VAL A 193 2.59 0.14 -9.48
N ASN A 194 2.56 -1.19 -9.54
CA ASN A 194 2.15 -1.90 -10.74
C ASN A 194 0.72 -1.54 -11.17
N THR A 195 -0.24 -1.48 -10.24
CA THR A 195 -1.61 -1.05 -10.51
C THR A 195 -1.64 0.36 -11.09
N SER A 196 -0.88 1.30 -10.51
CA SER A 196 -0.79 2.66 -11.07
C SER A 196 -0.22 2.67 -12.49
N PHE A 197 0.75 1.80 -12.81
CA PHE A 197 1.34 1.72 -14.14
C PHE A 197 0.38 1.10 -15.17
N ILE A 198 -0.46 0.16 -14.74
CA ILE A 198 -1.55 -0.36 -15.57
C ILE A 198 -2.51 0.78 -15.95
N GLU A 199 -2.96 1.57 -14.96
CA GLU A 199 -3.85 2.71 -15.22
C GLU A 199 -3.20 3.75 -16.14
N PHE A 200 -1.92 4.10 -15.95
CA PHE A 200 -1.20 4.97 -16.88
C PHE A 200 -1.15 4.41 -18.31
N GLY A 201 -0.96 3.10 -18.45
CA GLY A 201 -0.98 2.43 -19.75
C GLY A 201 -2.34 2.43 -20.43
N ASN A 202 -3.42 2.49 -19.65
CA ASN A 202 -4.79 2.58 -20.16
C ASN A 202 -5.15 4.03 -20.51
N GLU A 203 -4.87 4.98 -19.62
CA GLU A 203 -5.27 6.38 -19.77
C GLU A 203 -4.44 7.15 -20.82
N MET A 204 -3.14 6.85 -20.95
CA MET A 204 -2.26 7.49 -21.94
C MET A 204 -2.06 6.67 -23.22
N ASP A 205 -2.73 5.53 -23.34
CA ASP A 205 -2.52 4.54 -24.43
C ASP A 205 -1.02 4.27 -24.71
N SER A 206 -0.24 4.10 -23.63
CA SER A 206 1.21 4.08 -23.71
C SER A 206 1.77 2.66 -23.69
N PRO A 207 2.44 2.19 -24.77
CA PRO A 207 3.09 0.88 -24.77
C PRO A 207 4.23 0.80 -23.74
N THR A 208 4.87 1.93 -23.41
CA THR A 208 5.93 2.01 -22.39
C THR A 208 5.38 1.65 -21.01
N PHE A 209 4.28 2.28 -20.58
CA PHE A 209 3.68 1.97 -19.27
C PHE A 209 3.15 0.53 -19.20
N ARG A 210 2.55 0.02 -20.30
CA ARG A 210 2.12 -1.40 -20.37
C ARG A 210 3.29 -2.38 -20.26
N THR A 211 4.41 -2.07 -20.91
CA THR A 211 5.63 -2.89 -20.84
C THR A 211 6.23 -2.86 -19.43
N LEU A 212 6.33 -1.67 -18.83
CA LEU A 212 6.80 -1.53 -17.46
C LEU A 212 5.92 -2.30 -16.47
N ALA A 213 4.59 -2.13 -16.55
CA ALA A 213 3.64 -2.88 -15.73
C ALA A 213 3.84 -4.41 -15.89
N THR A 214 4.04 -4.88 -17.12
CA THR A 214 4.28 -6.31 -17.36
C THR A 214 5.57 -6.78 -16.69
N ILE A 215 6.66 -6.01 -16.78
CA ILE A 215 7.94 -6.33 -16.14
C ILE A 215 7.78 -6.35 -14.61
N PHE A 216 7.18 -5.32 -14.03
CA PHE A 216 6.94 -5.23 -12.59
C PHE A 216 6.07 -6.39 -12.09
N PHE A 217 5.02 -6.75 -12.83
CA PHE A 217 4.18 -7.91 -12.52
C PHE A 217 4.97 -9.23 -12.53
N LEU A 218 5.83 -9.46 -13.53
CA LEU A 218 6.64 -10.67 -13.58
C LEU A 218 7.63 -10.76 -12.41
N LEU A 219 8.26 -9.66 -12.04
CA LEU A 219 9.14 -9.59 -10.86
C LEU A 219 8.37 -9.88 -9.57
N LEU A 220 7.18 -9.28 -9.42
CA LEU A 220 6.28 -9.53 -8.30
C LEU A 220 5.85 -11.00 -8.22
N LEU A 221 5.55 -11.63 -9.35
CA LEU A 221 5.15 -13.04 -9.41
C LEU A 221 6.32 -13.95 -8.98
N ILE A 222 7.53 -13.65 -9.41
CA ILE A 222 8.74 -14.38 -8.98
C ILE A 222 8.92 -14.23 -7.46
N ASP A 223 8.86 -13.02 -6.93
CA ASP A 223 8.99 -12.75 -5.50
C ASP A 223 7.89 -13.46 -4.68
N TYR A 224 6.65 -13.46 -5.18
CA TYR A 224 5.52 -14.17 -4.58
C TYR A 224 5.74 -15.68 -4.50
N ILE A 225 6.22 -16.29 -5.60
CA ILE A 225 6.52 -17.72 -5.65
C ILE A 225 7.68 -18.07 -4.70
N LEU A 226 8.74 -17.26 -4.67
CA LEU A 226 9.85 -17.45 -3.73
C LEU A 226 9.39 -17.38 -2.28
N ASN A 227 8.55 -16.41 -1.94
CA ASN A 227 7.96 -16.28 -0.61
C ASN A 227 7.18 -17.53 -0.21
N TRP A 228 6.36 -18.08 -1.11
CA TRP A 228 5.66 -19.35 -0.86
C TRP A 228 6.62 -20.52 -0.64
N ILE A 229 7.62 -20.69 -1.52
CA ILE A 229 8.59 -21.79 -1.41
C ILE A 229 9.28 -21.75 -0.05
N PHE A 230 9.77 -20.59 0.38
CA PHE A 230 10.47 -20.46 1.65
C PHE A 230 9.54 -20.56 2.87
N THR A 231 8.32 -20.02 2.78
CA THR A 231 7.30 -20.16 3.84
C THR A 231 6.96 -21.62 4.05
N ILE A 232 6.65 -22.34 2.96
CA ILE A 232 6.33 -23.76 2.99
C ILE A 232 7.53 -24.50 3.60
N ARG A 233 8.74 -24.33 3.05
CA ARG A 233 9.96 -24.96 3.59
C ARG A 233 10.09 -24.75 5.10
N ASP A 234 9.91 -23.53 5.60
CA ASP A 234 10.08 -23.22 7.02
C ASP A 234 8.92 -23.73 7.90
N ILE A 235 7.72 -23.91 7.33
CA ILE A 235 6.61 -24.68 7.95
C ILE A 235 7.01 -26.16 8.08
N TRP A 236 7.48 -26.79 7.00
CA TRP A 236 7.91 -28.21 7.00
C TRP A 236 9.06 -28.47 7.97
N LEU A 237 9.98 -27.50 8.12
CA LEU A 237 11.09 -27.55 9.07
C LEU A 237 10.67 -27.21 10.52
N GLY A 238 9.40 -26.91 10.78
CA GLY A 238 8.89 -26.57 12.12
C GLY A 238 9.43 -25.26 12.68
N LYS A 239 9.94 -24.35 11.84
CA LYS A 239 10.51 -23.07 12.28
C LYS A 239 9.46 -21.99 12.52
N LEU A 240 8.31 -22.08 11.86
CA LEU A 240 7.26 -21.05 11.91
C LEU A 240 6.10 -21.40 12.86
N LEU A 241 5.81 -22.69 13.06
CA LEU A 241 4.67 -23.15 13.86
C LEU A 241 5.01 -23.42 15.33
N ASN A 242 6.30 -23.47 15.68
CA ASN A 242 6.75 -23.58 17.05
C ASN A 242 6.90 -22.18 17.65
N GLY A 243 5.80 -21.61 18.15
CA GLY A 243 5.83 -20.37 18.96
C GLY A 243 6.75 -20.50 20.18
N PRO A 244 7.17 -19.39 20.81
CA PRO A 244 8.09 -19.43 21.93
C PRO A 244 7.55 -20.37 23.01
N ARG A 245 8.32 -21.42 23.33
CA ARG A 245 8.06 -22.28 24.49
C ARG A 245 7.99 -21.33 25.69
N SER A 246 6.83 -21.23 26.33
CA SER A 246 6.62 -20.41 27.53
C SER A 246 7.89 -20.45 28.38
N GLU A 247 8.46 -19.29 28.68
CA GLU A 247 9.46 -19.18 29.73
C GLU A 247 8.82 -19.80 30.96
N ARG A 248 9.29 -20.99 31.34
CA ARG A 248 8.95 -21.55 32.63
C ARG A 248 9.47 -20.52 33.64
N PRO A 249 8.63 -19.99 34.54
CA PRO A 249 9.15 -19.14 35.60
C PRO A 249 10.22 -19.95 36.34
N PRO A 250 11.35 -19.34 36.73
CA PRO A 250 12.38 -20.06 37.46
C PRO A 250 11.72 -20.65 38.70
N THR A 251 11.68 -21.98 38.77
CA THR A 251 11.33 -22.71 39.99
C THR A 251 12.39 -22.39 41.02
N GLY A 252 12.20 -21.28 41.72
CA GLY A 252 12.83 -21.01 43.00
C GLY A 252 12.33 -22.06 43.96
N ARG A 253 13.12 -23.12 44.15
CA ARG A 253 13.07 -23.90 45.39
C ARG A 253 13.37 -22.91 46.52
N MET A 254 12.33 -22.35 47.14
CA MET A 254 12.43 -21.95 48.53
C MET A 254 12.68 -23.24 49.32
N LYS A 255 13.95 -23.49 49.66
CA LYS A 255 14.27 -24.36 50.79
C LYS A 255 13.62 -23.72 52.01
N GLY A 256 12.85 -24.53 52.73
CA GLY A 256 12.15 -24.12 53.93
C GLY A 256 13.07 -23.76 55.08
N GLN A 257 12.41 -23.18 56.08
CA GLN A 257 12.61 -23.27 57.54
C GLN A 257 14.02 -23.63 58.05
#